data_AF-A0A8S3ED97-F1
#
_entry.id   AF-A0A8S3ED97-F1
#
_cell.length_a   1.000
_cell.length_b   1.000
_cell.length_c   1.000
_cell.angle_alpha   90.00
_cell.angle_beta   90.00
_cell.angle_gamma   90.00
#
_symmetry.space_group_name_H-M   'P 1'
#
loop_
_entity.id
_entity.type
_entity.pdbx_description
1 polymer ?
#
loop_
_entity_poly.entity_id
_entity_poly.type
_entity_poly.pdbx_seq_one_letter_code
_entity_poly.pdbx_strand_id
1 'polypeptide(L)'
;MSIIARKNLLKLAWNIQLKSVRHHRVIPMPDPMPYTTAIWRKRYPYRHKTQFEVTHDEVYTKDMELKTLEERRQEFDPQPIRVDKVNIGFLSPMNPVSTSESHKRFEHYANQRNRADLKKLHYDGALRLPIDEVHDDWLSSRSFSENLRMIADHYGLFDDLFKHGYFIPRIPLNVNYPYDNDQVTPIYSGNRLYAKDASEKPQVEWKSTNESNEYYTLIFTNLDGHLKEDNAEVLHWFVGNIPGNQIDKGETLCTYLPPFPPNGSGWHRCVFLLYKHQNGPINFSELYGPLPEN
;
A
#
# COMPACT_ATOMS: atom_id res chain seq x y z
N MET A 1 -11.47 -95.34 18.71
CA MET A 1 -10.13 -94.75 18.86
C MET A 1 -10.17 -93.37 18.21
N SER A 2 -10.49 -92.34 18.98
CA SER A 2 -9.54 -91.29 19.40
C SER A 2 -8.77 -90.67 18.24
N ILE A 3 -9.23 -89.50 17.77
CA ILE A 3 -8.33 -88.38 17.46
C ILE A 3 -8.99 -87.10 17.98
N ILE A 4 -8.60 -86.79 19.20
CA ILE A 4 -8.55 -85.45 19.79
C ILE A 4 -7.58 -84.59 18.96
N ALA A 5 -7.80 -83.27 18.99
CA ALA A 5 -6.91 -82.20 18.53
C ALA A 5 -7.05 -81.76 17.06
N ARG A 6 -8.02 -80.86 16.82
CA ARG A 6 -7.81 -79.67 15.96
C ARG A 6 -8.77 -78.49 16.26
N LYS A 7 -9.23 -78.35 17.51
CA LYS A 7 -10.03 -77.20 17.97
C LYS A 7 -9.20 -75.92 18.26
N ASN A 8 -7.88 -75.94 18.07
CA ASN A 8 -6.98 -74.81 18.41
C ASN A 8 -6.40 -74.03 17.22
N LEU A 9 -6.69 -74.38 15.96
CA LEU A 9 -6.17 -73.64 14.80
C LEU A 9 -7.17 -72.65 14.17
N LEU A 10 -8.47 -72.83 14.41
CA LEU A 10 -9.50 -71.90 13.89
C LEU A 10 -9.73 -70.67 14.78
N LYS A 11 -9.32 -70.70 16.06
CA LYS A 11 -9.30 -69.50 16.93
C LYS A 11 -8.12 -68.56 16.65
N LEU A 12 -7.05 -69.05 16.00
CA LEU A 12 -5.90 -68.22 15.62
C LEU A 12 -6.13 -67.47 14.30
N ALA A 13 -6.89 -68.06 13.36
CA ALA A 13 -7.16 -67.42 12.06
C ALA A 13 -8.25 -66.33 12.11
N TRP A 14 -9.17 -66.37 13.07
CA TRP A 14 -10.17 -65.30 13.26
C TRP A 14 -9.65 -64.11 14.07
N ASN A 15 -8.48 -64.24 14.71
CA ASN A 15 -7.83 -63.17 15.49
C ASN A 15 -6.76 -62.39 14.71
N ILE A 16 -6.51 -62.74 13.44
CA ILE A 16 -5.46 -62.09 12.63
C ILE A 16 -6.04 -61.10 11.60
N GLN A 17 -7.36 -61.13 11.33
CA GLN A 17 -8.01 -60.17 10.41
C GLN A 17 -8.65 -58.95 11.09
N LEU A 18 -8.44 -58.78 12.40
CA LEU A 18 -8.82 -57.58 13.15
C LEU A 18 -7.62 -57.00 13.91
N LYS A 19 -6.40 -57.15 13.37
CA LYS A 19 -5.34 -56.18 13.65
C LYS A 19 -5.72 -54.87 12.95
N SER A 20 -6.66 -54.16 13.57
CA SER A 20 -6.48 -52.77 13.92
C SER A 20 -5.54 -52.05 12.95
N VAL A 21 -6.08 -51.66 11.78
CA VAL A 21 -5.71 -50.35 11.25
C VAL A 21 -6.26 -49.37 12.28
N ARG A 22 -5.50 -49.20 13.37
CA ARG A 22 -5.51 -47.98 14.14
C ARG A 22 -5.15 -46.95 13.10
N HIS A 23 -6.17 -46.39 12.47
CA HIS A 23 -6.14 -44.96 12.24
C HIS A 23 -5.77 -44.44 13.62
N HIS A 24 -4.51 -44.07 13.80
CA HIS A 24 -4.13 -43.24 14.92
C HIS A 24 -4.98 -41.99 14.70
N ARG A 25 -6.20 -41.99 15.26
CA ARG A 25 -6.85 -40.74 15.61
C ARG A 25 -5.87 -40.13 16.57
N VAL A 26 -5.04 -39.23 16.05
CA VAL A 26 -4.39 -38.24 16.87
C VAL A 26 -5.55 -37.63 17.64
N ILE A 27 -5.63 -37.94 18.93
CA ILE A 27 -6.59 -37.30 19.81
C ILE A 27 -6.07 -35.87 19.85
N PRO A 28 -6.81 -34.88 19.33
CA PRO A 28 -6.35 -33.50 19.43
C PRO A 28 -6.12 -33.23 20.92
N MET A 29 -5.02 -32.53 21.24
CA MET A 29 -4.78 -32.00 22.58
C MET A 29 -6.08 -31.34 23.11
N PRO A 30 -6.32 -31.31 24.43
CA PRO A 30 -7.57 -30.84 25.03
C PRO A 30 -7.72 -29.31 24.95
N ASP A 31 -7.36 -28.71 23.82
CA ASP A 31 -7.72 -27.36 23.49
C ASP A 31 -9.21 -27.32 23.12
N PRO A 32 -9.94 -26.29 23.56
CA PRO A 32 -11.36 -26.20 23.27
C PRO A 32 -11.53 -25.99 21.77
N MET A 33 -12.00 -27.02 21.06
CA MET A 33 -12.49 -26.83 19.69
C MET A 33 -13.48 -25.66 19.68
N PRO A 34 -13.49 -24.79 18.65
CA PRO A 34 -14.19 -23.50 18.67
C PRO A 34 -15.70 -23.59 19.00
N TYR A 35 -16.30 -24.76 18.80
CA TYR A 35 -17.71 -25.06 19.09
C TYR A 35 -17.98 -25.80 20.41
N THR A 36 -16.95 -26.06 21.22
CA THR A 36 -17.06 -26.87 22.45
C THR A 36 -17.18 -26.06 23.74
N THR A 37 -17.03 -24.74 23.67
CA THR A 37 -17.22 -23.87 24.83
C THR A 37 -18.70 -23.81 25.22
N ALA A 38 -18.99 -23.84 26.53
CA ALA A 38 -20.34 -23.87 27.09
C ALA A 38 -21.24 -22.67 26.66
N ILE A 39 -20.64 -21.64 26.08
CA ILE A 39 -21.29 -20.44 25.52
C ILE A 39 -22.24 -20.81 24.37
N TRP A 40 -21.88 -21.80 23.54
CA TRP A 40 -22.72 -22.26 22.42
C TRP A 40 -24.04 -22.93 22.83
N ARG A 41 -24.20 -23.33 24.11
CA ARG A 41 -25.46 -23.91 24.61
C ARG A 41 -26.55 -22.86 24.89
N LYS A 42 -26.21 -21.57 24.97
CA LYS A 42 -27.21 -20.48 25.01
C LYS A 42 -27.61 -20.11 23.59
N ARG A 43 -28.67 -20.76 23.08
CA ARG A 43 -29.29 -20.51 21.77
C ARG A 43 -29.69 -19.03 21.62
N TYR A 44 -28.92 -18.27 20.87
CA TYR A 44 -29.42 -17.13 20.10
C TYR A 44 -29.44 -17.55 18.62
N PRO A 45 -30.59 -17.96 18.06
CA PRO A 45 -30.66 -18.21 16.63
C PRO A 45 -30.36 -16.91 15.89
N TYR A 46 -29.34 -16.92 15.02
CA TYR A 46 -28.98 -15.77 14.19
C TYR A 46 -30.19 -15.35 13.34
N ARG A 47 -30.74 -14.16 13.60
CA ARG A 47 -32.00 -13.70 12.97
C ARG A 47 -31.81 -13.03 11.62
N HIS A 48 -30.60 -12.57 11.29
CA HIS A 48 -30.31 -11.89 10.02
C HIS A 48 -28.87 -12.21 9.57
N LYS A 49 -28.67 -12.50 8.28
CA LYS A 49 -27.34 -12.84 7.70
C LYS A 49 -26.29 -11.73 7.85
N THR A 50 -26.69 -10.49 8.09
CA THR A 50 -25.78 -9.33 8.22
C THR A 50 -25.38 -9.02 9.65
N GLN A 51 -25.98 -9.65 10.66
CA GLN A 51 -25.71 -9.34 12.07
C GLN A 51 -24.31 -9.76 12.50
N PHE A 52 -23.75 -10.73 11.80
CA PHE A 52 -22.35 -11.03 11.76
C PHE A 52 -22.04 -11.31 10.28
N GLU A 53 -21.31 -10.43 9.59
CA GLU A 53 -20.18 -10.99 8.86
C GLU A 53 -19.39 -11.71 9.93
N VAL A 54 -19.66 -13.02 10.05
CA VAL A 54 -19.00 -13.87 11.03
C VAL A 54 -17.53 -13.56 10.85
N THR A 55 -16.90 -13.14 11.93
CA THR A 55 -15.46 -13.17 12.14
C THR A 55 -15.01 -14.61 11.90
N HIS A 56 -15.01 -15.05 10.64
CA HIS A 56 -14.51 -16.35 10.22
C HIS A 56 -13.02 -16.42 10.58
N ASP A 57 -12.36 -15.26 10.68
CA ASP A 57 -11.00 -15.09 11.20
C ASP A 57 -10.84 -15.64 12.62
N GLU A 58 -11.86 -15.55 13.48
CA GLU A 58 -11.81 -16.13 14.84
C GLU A 58 -12.22 -17.60 14.87
N VAL A 59 -13.01 -18.08 13.91
CA VAL A 59 -13.53 -19.46 13.90
C VAL A 59 -12.54 -20.43 13.24
N TYR A 60 -11.73 -19.96 12.28
CA TYR A 60 -10.53 -20.65 11.81
C TYR A 60 -9.31 -20.33 12.69
N THR A 61 -9.52 -20.07 13.99
CA THR A 61 -8.41 -20.09 14.95
C THR A 61 -7.85 -21.51 15.01
N LYS A 62 -6.83 -21.70 14.19
CA LYS A 62 -5.73 -22.63 14.39
C LYS A 62 -6.21 -24.06 14.71
N ASP A 63 -6.71 -24.75 13.69
CA ASP A 63 -6.40 -26.18 13.63
C ASP A 63 -4.86 -26.28 13.61
N MET A 64 -4.25 -26.45 14.79
CA MET A 64 -2.79 -26.46 15.01
C MET A 64 -2.06 -27.53 14.16
N GLU A 65 -2.81 -28.41 13.51
CA GLU A 65 -2.31 -29.49 12.65
C GLU A 65 -2.28 -29.13 11.16
N LEU A 66 -3.02 -28.11 10.70
CA LEU A 66 -3.09 -27.72 9.29
C LEU A 66 -2.44 -26.37 9.05
N LYS A 67 -1.44 -26.35 8.16
CA LYS A 67 -0.81 -25.09 7.74
C LYS A 67 -1.85 -24.12 7.18
N THR A 68 -1.85 -22.89 7.66
CA THR A 68 -2.73 -21.83 7.15
C THR A 68 -2.39 -21.49 5.70
N LEU A 69 -3.30 -20.82 4.97
CA LEU A 69 -2.99 -20.34 3.63
C LEU A 69 -1.76 -19.41 3.64
N GLU A 70 -1.61 -18.60 4.70
CA GLU A 70 -0.45 -17.72 4.90
C GLU A 70 0.84 -18.51 5.07
N GLU A 71 0.85 -19.53 5.93
CA GLU A 71 2.00 -20.41 6.14
C GLU A 71 2.37 -21.17 4.87
N ARG A 72 1.37 -21.68 4.12
CA ARG A 72 1.62 -22.31 2.82
C ARG A 72 2.22 -21.33 1.83
N ARG A 73 1.71 -20.09 1.76
CA ARG A 73 2.30 -19.06 0.89
C ARG A 73 3.74 -18.75 1.28
N GLN A 74 4.06 -18.68 2.57
CA GLN A 74 5.42 -18.47 3.05
C GLN A 74 6.35 -19.67 2.76
N GLU A 75 5.85 -20.89 2.69
CA GLU A 75 6.65 -22.06 2.29
C GLU A 75 6.95 -22.07 0.79
N PHE A 76 5.98 -21.66 -0.03
CA PHE A 76 6.16 -21.56 -1.48
C PHE A 76 7.07 -20.41 -1.87
N ASP A 77 7.01 -19.29 -1.13
CA ASP A 77 7.82 -18.10 -1.37
C ASP A 77 8.30 -17.54 -0.03
N PRO A 78 9.42 -18.06 0.50
CA PRO A 78 9.96 -17.63 1.77
C PRO A 78 10.32 -16.15 1.64
N GLN A 79 9.49 -15.31 2.27
CA GLN A 79 9.73 -13.88 2.31
C GLN A 79 11.16 -13.63 2.82
N PRO A 80 11.92 -12.72 2.21
CA PRO A 80 13.22 -12.34 2.75
C PRO A 80 13.02 -11.95 4.21
N ILE A 81 14.01 -12.30 5.06
CA ILE A 81 14.02 -11.99 6.49
C ILE A 81 13.49 -10.58 6.67
N ARG A 82 12.44 -10.42 7.50
CA ARG A 82 11.84 -9.11 7.80
C ARG A 82 12.93 -8.18 8.32
N VAL A 83 13.54 -7.42 7.41
CA VAL A 83 14.41 -6.32 7.78
C VAL A 83 13.46 -5.19 8.12
N ASP A 84 13.54 -4.70 9.36
CA ASP A 84 12.71 -3.57 9.77
C ASP A 84 12.95 -2.41 8.81
N LYS A 85 11.89 -1.98 8.09
CA LYS A 85 11.99 -0.87 7.15
C LYS A 85 12.39 0.39 7.92
N VAL A 86 13.34 1.15 7.40
CA VAL A 86 13.87 2.37 8.03
C VAL A 86 13.19 3.59 7.42
N ASN A 87 12.72 4.51 8.26
CA ASN A 87 12.16 5.77 7.76
C ASN A 87 13.30 6.71 7.32
N ILE A 88 13.41 6.96 6.02
CA ILE A 88 14.39 7.88 5.40
C ILE A 88 13.80 9.28 5.14
N GLY A 89 12.50 9.47 5.42
CA GLY A 89 11.80 10.72 5.19
C GLY A 89 11.99 11.77 6.29
N PHE A 90 11.43 12.96 6.03
CA PHE A 90 11.33 14.00 7.06
C PHE A 90 10.43 13.54 8.21
N LEU A 91 10.93 13.69 9.43
CA LEU A 91 10.17 13.42 10.63
C LEU A 91 9.02 14.42 10.77
N SER A 92 7.83 13.93 11.14
CA SER A 92 6.73 14.82 11.50
C SER A 92 7.04 15.45 12.85
N PRO A 93 6.79 16.76 13.05
CA PRO A 93 6.58 17.25 14.40
C PRO A 93 5.38 16.46 14.93
N MET A 94 5.63 15.65 15.96
CA MET A 94 4.62 14.82 16.61
C MET A 94 3.81 15.71 17.55
N ASN A 95 3.16 16.74 16.99
CA ASN A 95 2.30 17.59 17.78
C ASN A 95 0.98 16.83 17.95
N PRO A 96 0.64 16.36 19.17
CA PRO A 96 -0.67 15.77 19.40
C PRO A 96 -1.74 16.78 18.99
N VAL A 97 -2.83 16.30 18.38
CA VAL A 97 -3.97 17.15 18.04
C VAL A 97 -4.32 17.96 19.28
N SER A 98 -4.21 19.28 19.18
CA SER A 98 -4.39 20.12 20.35
C SER A 98 -5.81 19.93 20.87
N THR A 99 -5.98 19.88 22.20
CA THR A 99 -7.30 19.81 22.81
C THR A 99 -8.23 20.88 22.25
N SER A 100 -7.70 22.08 21.91
CA SER A 100 -8.44 23.15 21.25
C SER A 100 -8.96 22.78 19.85
N GLU A 101 -8.16 22.11 19.02
CA GLU A 101 -8.56 21.68 17.67
C GLU A 101 -9.67 20.64 17.72
N SER A 102 -9.57 19.70 18.68
CA SER A 102 -10.60 18.69 18.89
C SER A 102 -11.93 19.32 19.33
N HIS A 103 -11.90 20.31 20.22
CA HIS A 103 -13.10 21.07 20.62
C HIS A 103 -13.69 21.84 19.44
N LYS A 104 -12.87 22.53 18.63
CA LYS A 104 -13.34 23.22 17.42
C LYS A 104 -14.03 22.28 16.43
N ARG A 105 -13.48 21.06 16.23
CA ARG A 105 -14.10 20.04 15.38
C ARG A 105 -15.45 19.59 15.95
N PHE A 106 -15.52 19.34 17.26
CA PHE A 106 -16.76 18.96 17.91
C PHE A 106 -17.85 20.03 17.80
N GLU A 107 -17.51 21.30 18.07
CA GLU A 107 -18.41 22.44 17.89
C GLU A 107 -18.88 22.57 16.43
N HIS A 108 -17.96 22.42 15.48
CA HIS A 108 -18.29 22.41 14.05
C HIS A 108 -19.32 21.31 13.73
N TYR A 109 -19.11 20.07 14.18
CA TYR A 109 -20.05 18.97 13.97
C TYR A 109 -21.41 19.22 14.64
N ALA A 110 -21.41 19.75 15.86
CA ALA A 110 -22.64 20.10 16.57
C ALA A 110 -23.45 21.15 15.80
N ASN A 111 -22.78 22.19 15.28
CA ASN A 111 -23.40 23.24 14.47
C ASN A 111 -23.98 22.69 13.16
N GLN A 112 -23.25 21.85 12.43
CA GLN A 112 -23.74 21.22 11.20
C GLN A 112 -24.94 20.30 11.45
N ARG A 113 -24.96 19.57 12.57
CA ARG A 113 -26.11 18.73 12.96
C ARG A 113 -27.34 19.55 13.33
N ASN A 114 -27.18 20.78 13.83
CA ASN A 114 -28.30 21.62 14.23
C ASN A 114 -28.97 22.35 13.06
N ARG A 115 -28.32 22.42 11.89
CA ARG A 115 -28.85 23.02 10.66
C ARG A 115 -30.06 22.24 10.11
N ALA A 116 -31.20 22.91 10.03
CA ALA A 116 -32.47 22.31 9.60
C ALA A 116 -32.53 22.05 8.09
N ASP A 117 -31.89 22.89 7.30
CA ASP A 117 -31.67 22.77 5.86
C ASP A 117 -30.89 21.50 5.50
N LEU A 118 -29.74 21.27 6.12
CA LEU A 118 -28.93 20.06 5.88
C LEU A 118 -29.66 18.79 6.30
N LYS A 119 -30.42 18.84 7.40
CA LYS A 119 -31.27 17.72 7.84
C LYS A 119 -32.32 17.36 6.79
N LYS A 120 -33.03 18.36 6.24
CA LYS A 120 -34.02 18.14 5.17
C LYS A 120 -33.36 17.49 3.95
N LEU A 121 -32.26 18.07 3.46
CA LEU A 121 -31.50 17.53 2.33
C LEU A 121 -30.99 16.10 2.58
N HIS A 122 -30.59 15.78 3.81
CA HIS A 122 -30.17 14.43 4.20
C HIS A 122 -31.34 13.43 4.13
N TYR A 123 -32.50 13.77 4.69
CA TYR A 123 -33.70 12.91 4.63
C TYR A 123 -34.21 12.73 3.20
N ASP A 124 -34.10 13.76 2.38
CA ASP A 124 -34.49 13.72 0.96
C ASP A 124 -33.46 12.97 0.09
N GLY A 125 -32.29 12.60 0.65
CA GLY A 125 -31.19 11.95 -0.08
C GLY A 125 -30.49 12.87 -1.10
N ALA A 126 -30.76 14.17 -1.04
CA ALA A 126 -30.25 15.17 -1.99
C ALA A 126 -28.99 15.90 -1.49
N LEU A 127 -28.52 15.59 -0.28
CA LEU A 127 -27.31 16.18 0.29
C LEU A 127 -26.06 15.81 -0.54
N ARG A 128 -25.43 16.81 -1.16
CA ARG A 128 -24.17 16.66 -1.89
C ARG A 128 -23.03 17.28 -1.10
N LEU A 129 -21.90 16.59 -1.06
CA LEU A 129 -20.68 17.12 -0.46
C LEU A 129 -19.87 17.84 -1.55
N PRO A 130 -19.32 19.03 -1.25
CA PRO A 130 -18.37 19.69 -2.15
C PRO A 130 -17.07 18.88 -2.20
N ILE A 131 -16.83 18.18 -3.30
CA ILE A 131 -15.69 17.27 -3.45
C ILE A 131 -14.37 18.05 -3.43
N ASP A 132 -14.35 19.25 -4.00
CA ASP A 132 -13.15 20.09 -4.08
C ASP A 132 -12.70 20.54 -2.68
N GLU A 133 -13.63 21.00 -1.83
CA GLU A 133 -13.32 21.37 -0.45
C GLU A 133 -12.85 20.17 0.39
N VAL A 134 -13.47 19.00 0.18
CA VAL A 134 -13.06 17.75 0.82
C VAL A 134 -11.65 17.36 0.37
N HIS A 135 -11.33 17.57 -0.90
CA HIS A 135 -10.00 17.29 -1.44
C HIS A 135 -8.94 18.23 -0.83
N ASP A 136 -9.22 19.53 -0.74
CA ASP A 136 -8.30 20.51 -0.15
C ASP A 136 -8.05 20.26 1.35
N ASP A 137 -9.09 19.89 2.11
CA ASP A 137 -8.95 19.50 3.52
C ASP A 137 -8.17 18.18 3.66
N TRP A 138 -8.39 17.23 2.75
CA TRP A 138 -7.64 15.99 2.72
C TRP A 138 -6.16 16.23 2.43
N LEU A 139 -5.81 17.05 1.42
CA LEU A 139 -4.42 17.43 1.10
C LEU A 139 -3.69 18.06 2.28
N SER A 140 -4.40 18.82 3.12
CA SER A 140 -3.85 19.46 4.32
C SER A 140 -3.76 18.49 5.52
N SER A 141 -4.47 17.37 5.46
CA SER A 141 -4.58 16.40 6.55
C SER A 141 -3.45 15.37 6.55
N ARG A 142 -3.13 14.83 7.73
CA ARG A 142 -2.16 13.71 7.86
C ARG A 142 -2.58 12.48 7.06
N SER A 143 -3.88 12.29 6.87
CA SER A 143 -4.45 11.18 6.09
C SER A 143 -3.92 11.13 4.66
N PHE A 144 -3.67 12.28 4.02
CA PHE A 144 -3.06 12.34 2.69
C PHE A 144 -1.72 11.61 2.66
N SER A 145 -0.82 11.99 3.56
CA SER A 145 0.52 11.42 3.64
C SER A 145 0.52 9.92 3.94
N GLU A 146 -0.36 9.46 4.83
CA GLU A 146 -0.47 8.05 5.18
C GLU A 146 -1.07 7.23 4.03
N ASN A 147 -2.09 7.75 3.36
CA ASN A 147 -2.70 7.10 2.20
C ASN A 147 -1.68 6.96 1.06
N LEU A 148 -0.89 8.01 0.79
CA LEU A 148 0.18 7.93 -0.20
C LEU A 148 1.23 6.89 0.13
N ARG A 149 1.64 6.79 1.41
CA ARG A 149 2.54 5.73 1.85
C ARG A 149 1.93 4.35 1.57
N MET A 150 0.67 4.13 1.96
CA MET A 150 -0.01 2.85 1.73
C MET A 150 -0.09 2.51 0.24
N ILE A 151 -0.36 3.50 -0.62
CA ILE A 151 -0.39 3.30 -2.06
C ILE A 151 1.00 2.96 -2.60
N ALA A 152 2.05 3.66 -2.16
CA ALA A 152 3.42 3.37 -2.56
C ALA A 152 3.90 1.98 -2.11
N ASP A 153 3.53 1.54 -0.90
CA ASP A 153 3.77 0.18 -0.41
C ASP A 153 3.00 -0.86 -1.26
N HIS A 154 1.74 -0.60 -1.59
CA HIS A 154 0.92 -1.50 -2.41
C HIS A 154 1.51 -1.69 -3.81
N TYR A 155 2.07 -0.63 -4.40
CA TYR A 155 2.76 -0.72 -5.69
C TYR A 155 4.21 -1.20 -5.60
N GLY A 156 4.76 -1.50 -4.41
CA GLY A 156 6.13 -1.96 -4.23
C GLY A 156 7.22 -0.89 -4.46
N LEU A 157 6.85 0.39 -4.48
CA LEU A 157 7.78 1.47 -4.87
C LEU A 157 8.97 1.61 -3.91
N PHE A 158 8.73 1.43 -2.61
CA PHE A 158 9.80 1.56 -1.62
C PHE A 158 10.81 0.43 -1.69
N ASP A 159 10.35 -0.78 -2.00
CA ASP A 159 11.19 -1.96 -2.06
C ASP A 159 12.09 -1.90 -3.31
N ASP A 160 11.57 -1.40 -4.43
CA ASP A 160 12.33 -1.25 -5.66
C ASP A 160 13.29 -0.04 -5.62
N LEU A 161 12.85 1.13 -5.15
CA LEU A 161 13.67 2.36 -5.13
C LEU A 161 14.67 2.40 -3.97
N PHE A 162 14.27 1.97 -2.77
CA PHE A 162 15.03 2.19 -1.54
C PHE A 162 15.35 0.91 -0.78
N LYS A 163 14.86 -0.26 -1.24
CA LYS A 163 15.04 -1.61 -0.65
C LYS A 163 14.50 -1.75 0.77
N HIS A 164 15.16 -1.11 1.72
CA HIS A 164 14.80 -1.12 3.14
C HIS A 164 14.32 0.25 3.64
N GLY A 165 14.44 1.29 2.82
CA GLY A 165 13.97 2.63 3.16
C GLY A 165 12.49 2.83 2.83
N TYR A 166 11.74 3.48 3.72
CA TYR A 166 10.43 4.04 3.39
C TYR A 166 10.38 5.50 3.81
N PHE A 167 9.47 6.27 3.23
CA PHE A 167 9.20 7.62 3.71
C PHE A 167 7.72 7.94 3.67
N ILE A 168 7.34 9.00 4.38
CA ILE A 168 5.97 9.51 4.39
C ILE A 168 5.96 10.81 3.57
N PRO A 169 5.34 10.84 2.37
CA PRO A 169 5.27 12.05 1.55
C PRO A 169 4.49 13.16 2.28
N ARG A 170 5.14 14.29 2.53
CA ARG A 170 4.54 15.43 3.25
C ARG A 170 4.06 16.53 2.33
N ILE A 171 4.77 16.75 1.24
CA ILE A 171 4.47 17.81 0.30
C ILE A 171 3.63 17.19 -0.83
N PRO A 172 2.39 17.65 -1.04
CA PRO A 172 1.60 17.23 -2.19
C PRO A 172 2.26 17.77 -3.45
N LEU A 173 2.51 16.88 -4.40
CA LEU A 173 3.05 17.18 -5.71
C LEU A 173 1.91 17.16 -6.73
N ASN A 174 1.65 18.30 -7.36
CA ASN A 174 0.67 18.40 -8.44
C ASN A 174 1.42 18.32 -9.76
N VAL A 175 1.13 17.31 -10.55
CA VAL A 175 1.73 17.13 -11.88
C VAL A 175 0.63 17.09 -12.91
N ASN A 176 0.72 17.94 -13.92
CA ASN A 176 -0.28 18.08 -14.97
C ASN A 176 0.42 18.01 -16.34
N TYR A 177 -0.01 17.10 -17.20
CA TYR A 177 0.43 17.07 -18.60
C TYR A 177 -0.47 17.96 -19.47
N PRO A 178 0.09 18.78 -20.37
CA PRO A 178 -0.70 19.46 -21.38
C PRO A 178 -1.20 18.41 -22.39
N TYR A 179 -2.52 18.32 -22.58
CA TYR A 179 -3.12 17.43 -23.58
C TYR A 179 -3.52 18.19 -24.85
N ASP A 180 -4.12 19.36 -24.68
CA ASP A 180 -4.49 20.32 -25.73
C ASP A 180 -4.36 21.74 -25.14
N ASN A 181 -4.45 22.79 -25.96
CA ASN A 181 -4.22 24.18 -25.54
C ASN A 181 -5.05 24.62 -24.31
N ASP A 182 -6.21 24.00 -24.07
CA ASP A 182 -7.10 24.29 -22.94
C ASP A 182 -7.33 23.10 -21.97
N GLN A 183 -6.81 21.90 -22.27
CA GLN A 183 -7.06 20.70 -21.45
C GLN A 183 -5.77 20.15 -20.84
N VAL A 184 -5.82 19.91 -19.53
CA VAL A 184 -4.73 19.31 -18.75
C VAL A 184 -5.13 17.94 -18.25
N THR A 185 -4.18 17.01 -18.28
CA THR A 185 -4.33 15.68 -17.70
C THR A 185 -3.59 15.63 -16.37
N PRO A 186 -4.30 15.68 -15.22
CA PRO A 186 -3.68 15.59 -13.91
C PRO A 186 -3.18 14.17 -13.62
N ILE A 187 -2.03 14.09 -12.96
CA ILE A 187 -1.46 12.84 -12.47
C ILE A 187 -1.80 12.69 -10.99
N TYR A 188 -2.26 11.50 -10.64
CA TYR A 188 -2.52 11.07 -9.28
C TYR A 188 -1.68 9.84 -8.95
N SER A 189 -1.95 9.18 -7.83
CA SER A 189 -1.19 8.02 -7.37
C SER A 189 -1.68 6.73 -8.01
N GLY A 190 -1.20 6.45 -9.23
CA GLY A 190 -1.46 5.19 -9.95
C GLY A 190 -2.58 5.28 -10.99
N ASN A 191 -2.93 6.48 -11.46
CA ASN A 191 -3.77 6.63 -12.64
C ASN A 191 -3.03 6.12 -13.89
N ARG A 192 -3.80 5.67 -14.89
CA ARG A 192 -3.26 5.18 -16.15
C ARG A 192 -3.18 6.33 -17.15
N LEU A 193 -2.01 6.48 -17.77
CA LEU A 193 -1.74 7.49 -18.79
C LEU A 193 -1.21 6.81 -20.04
N TYR A 194 -1.59 7.30 -21.21
CA TYR A 194 -0.99 6.83 -22.46
C TYR A 194 0.32 7.56 -22.70
N ALA A 195 1.30 6.87 -23.30
CA ALA A 195 2.59 7.46 -23.65
C ALA A 195 2.44 8.72 -24.52
N LYS A 196 1.43 8.74 -25.41
CA LYS A 196 1.10 9.92 -26.23
C LYS A 196 0.76 11.16 -25.40
N ASP A 197 0.09 10.98 -24.25
CA ASP A 197 -0.34 12.09 -23.38
C ASP A 197 0.83 12.63 -22.56
N ALA A 198 1.89 11.82 -22.40
CA ALA A 198 3.14 12.17 -21.71
C ALA A 198 4.27 12.48 -22.72
N SER A 199 3.94 12.95 -23.93
CA SER A 199 4.95 13.29 -24.94
C SER A 199 5.70 14.59 -24.58
N GLU A 200 5.01 15.54 -23.97
CA GLU A 200 5.55 16.84 -23.59
C GLU A 200 5.91 16.90 -22.09
N LYS A 201 6.78 17.84 -21.73
CA LYS A 201 7.17 18.07 -20.33
C LYS A 201 5.93 18.44 -19.50
N PRO A 202 5.72 17.82 -18.32
CA PRO A 202 4.60 18.19 -17.46
C PRO A 202 4.85 19.52 -16.75
N GLN A 203 3.76 20.17 -16.35
CA GLN A 203 3.76 21.24 -15.37
C GLN A 203 3.72 20.62 -13.98
N VAL A 204 4.72 20.94 -13.15
CA VAL A 204 4.85 20.40 -11.80
C VAL A 204 4.82 21.55 -10.82
N GLU A 205 3.98 21.43 -9.79
CA GLU A 205 3.80 22.45 -8.77
C GLU A 205 3.71 21.81 -7.38
N TRP A 206 4.33 22.46 -6.40
CA TRP A 206 4.17 22.10 -4.99
C TRP A 206 4.17 23.34 -4.10
N LYS A 207 3.59 23.19 -2.90
CA LYS A 207 3.63 24.24 -1.88
C LYS A 207 5.00 24.23 -1.21
N SER A 208 5.88 25.15 -1.60
CA SER A 208 7.12 25.46 -0.87
C SER A 208 6.85 26.60 0.11
N THR A 209 7.41 26.50 1.32
CA THR A 209 7.48 27.64 2.21
C THR A 209 8.40 28.65 1.52
N ASN A 210 7.95 29.88 1.27
CA ASN A 210 8.73 30.93 0.58
C ASN A 210 9.95 31.42 1.40
N GLU A 211 10.62 30.54 2.12
CA GLU A 211 11.93 30.76 2.70
C GLU A 211 12.93 30.69 1.55
N SER A 212 13.63 31.81 1.34
CA SER A 212 14.54 32.10 0.22
C SER A 212 15.77 31.18 0.13
N ASN A 213 15.78 30.03 0.82
CA ASN A 213 16.90 29.11 0.91
C ASN A 213 16.50 27.62 0.84
N GLU A 214 15.27 27.29 0.45
CA GLU A 214 14.86 25.91 0.20
C GLU A 214 15.20 25.49 -1.23
N TYR A 215 16.02 24.45 -1.36
CA TYR A 215 16.34 23.82 -2.64
C TYR A 215 15.68 22.46 -2.73
N TYR A 216 15.22 22.13 -3.93
CA TYR A 216 14.55 20.87 -4.24
C TYR A 216 15.22 20.17 -5.40
N THR A 217 14.99 18.88 -5.53
CA THR A 217 15.40 18.08 -6.70
C THR A 217 14.24 17.21 -7.12
N LEU A 218 13.91 17.29 -8.40
CA LEU A 218 12.83 16.55 -9.02
C LEU A 218 13.44 15.46 -9.91
N ILE A 219 12.99 14.23 -9.69
CA ILE A 219 13.41 13.06 -10.45
C ILE A 219 12.16 12.37 -10.99
N PHE A 220 12.18 12.00 -12.26
CA PHE A 220 11.17 11.17 -12.90
C PHE A 220 11.84 9.90 -13.41
N THR A 221 11.48 8.76 -12.84
CA THR A 221 12.03 7.45 -13.22
C THR A 221 10.93 6.45 -13.57
N ASN A 222 11.30 5.47 -14.39
CA ASN A 222 10.46 4.33 -14.74
C ASN A 222 11.11 3.06 -14.21
N LEU A 223 10.43 2.40 -13.29
CA LEU A 223 10.94 1.23 -12.57
C LEU A 223 10.96 -0.03 -13.43
N ASP A 224 10.04 -0.13 -14.38
CA ASP A 224 9.85 -1.33 -15.20
C ASP A 224 10.36 -1.13 -16.64
N GLY A 225 10.98 0.02 -16.91
CA GLY A 225 11.34 0.46 -18.26
C GLY A 225 12.59 -0.19 -18.86
N HIS A 226 13.41 -0.84 -18.04
CA HIS A 226 14.72 -1.29 -18.46
C HIS A 226 14.66 -2.64 -19.18
N LEU A 227 15.28 -2.74 -20.37
CA LEU A 227 15.13 -3.88 -21.27
C LEU A 227 16.11 -5.04 -21.04
N LYS A 228 17.22 -4.80 -20.32
CA LYS A 228 18.33 -5.74 -20.17
C LYS A 228 18.50 -6.26 -18.75
N GLU A 229 18.56 -5.34 -17.80
CA GLU A 229 18.65 -5.59 -16.36
C GLU A 229 17.29 -5.44 -15.68
N ASP A 230 16.90 -6.46 -14.92
CA ASP A 230 15.59 -6.51 -14.23
C ASP A 230 15.49 -5.54 -13.04
N ASN A 231 16.63 -5.15 -12.45
CA ASN A 231 16.70 -4.29 -11.26
C ASN A 231 17.10 -2.85 -11.58
N ALA A 232 17.20 -2.49 -12.87
CA ALA A 232 17.60 -1.16 -13.29
C ALA A 232 16.38 -0.30 -13.63
N GLU A 233 16.44 0.98 -13.28
CA GLU A 233 15.42 1.96 -13.63
C GLU A 233 15.87 2.82 -14.82
N VAL A 234 14.90 3.39 -15.53
CA VAL A 234 15.15 4.35 -16.62
C VAL A 234 14.86 5.75 -16.10
N LEU A 235 15.89 6.61 -16.10
CA LEU A 235 15.75 8.03 -15.78
C LEU A 235 15.15 8.78 -16.97
N HIS A 236 14.00 9.40 -16.76
CA HIS A 236 13.30 10.18 -17.78
C HIS A 236 13.45 11.68 -17.60
N TRP A 237 13.59 12.18 -16.37
CA TRP A 237 13.81 13.61 -16.13
C TRP A 237 14.53 13.83 -14.81
N PHE A 238 15.52 14.70 -14.79
CA PHE A 238 16.23 15.07 -13.57
C PHE A 238 16.52 16.56 -13.57
N VAL A 239 15.98 17.26 -12.58
CA VAL A 239 16.26 18.67 -12.32
C VAL A 239 16.70 18.84 -10.88
N GLY A 240 17.95 19.24 -10.69
CA GLY A 240 18.57 19.52 -9.41
C GLY A 240 18.44 20.98 -9.00
N ASN A 241 18.74 21.27 -7.73
CA ASN A 241 18.91 22.63 -7.21
C ASN A 241 17.78 23.62 -7.54
N ILE A 242 16.53 23.15 -7.54
CA ILE A 242 15.35 23.98 -7.84
C ILE A 242 15.09 24.92 -6.66
N PRO A 243 15.16 26.25 -6.83
CA PRO A 243 14.86 27.19 -5.75
C PRO A 243 13.34 27.30 -5.54
N GLY A 244 12.87 26.91 -4.36
CA GLY A 244 11.44 26.95 -4.00
C GLY A 244 10.58 26.08 -4.92
N ASN A 245 9.77 26.71 -5.79
CA ASN A 245 8.90 26.05 -6.77
C ASN A 245 9.22 26.49 -8.22
N GLN A 246 10.43 26.99 -8.48
CA GLN A 246 10.81 27.56 -9.78
C GLN A 246 11.67 26.58 -10.59
N ILE A 247 11.03 25.58 -11.21
CA ILE A 247 11.70 24.49 -11.95
C ILE A 247 12.63 25.03 -13.05
N ASP A 248 12.23 26.09 -13.74
CA ASP A 248 13.01 26.67 -14.84
C ASP A 248 14.33 27.31 -14.39
N LYS A 249 14.49 27.58 -13.09
CA LYS A 249 15.75 28.05 -12.49
C LYS A 249 16.61 26.93 -11.93
N GLY A 250 16.13 25.69 -11.95
CA GLY A 250 16.89 24.52 -11.52
C GLY A 250 17.95 24.13 -12.54
N GLU A 251 18.93 23.35 -12.09
CA GLU A 251 19.96 22.75 -12.92
C GLU A 251 19.40 21.48 -13.57
N THR A 252 19.18 21.49 -14.88
CA THR A 252 18.69 20.28 -15.59
C THR A 252 19.86 19.35 -15.89
N LEU A 253 19.93 18.23 -15.18
CA LEU A 253 20.96 17.20 -15.40
C LEU A 253 20.56 16.24 -16.53
N CYS A 254 19.29 15.87 -16.59
CA CYS A 254 18.72 15.01 -17.61
C CYS A 254 17.48 15.70 -18.17
N THR A 255 17.46 15.95 -19.48
CA THR A 255 16.33 16.54 -20.18
C THR A 255 15.15 15.57 -20.20
N TYR A 256 13.93 16.11 -20.27
CA TYR A 256 12.73 15.29 -20.28
C TYR A 256 12.71 14.36 -21.48
N LEU A 257 12.74 13.06 -21.22
CA LEU A 257 12.58 11.98 -22.17
C LEU A 257 11.18 11.39 -21.98
N PRO A 258 10.28 11.49 -22.98
CA PRO A 258 8.94 10.94 -22.86
C PRO A 258 8.99 9.43 -22.61
N PRO A 259 8.06 8.85 -21.82
CA PRO A 259 8.02 7.42 -21.57
C PRO A 259 7.73 6.64 -22.86
N PHE A 260 8.55 5.64 -23.15
CA PHE A 260 8.45 4.80 -24.35
C PHE A 260 8.28 3.31 -23.99
N PRO A 261 7.18 2.91 -23.32
CA PRO A 261 6.96 1.50 -22.99
C PRO A 261 6.89 0.64 -24.27
N PRO A 262 7.66 -0.46 -24.36
CA PRO A 262 7.62 -1.37 -25.51
C PRO A 262 6.22 -1.98 -25.72
N ASN A 263 5.87 -2.24 -26.98
CA ASN A 263 4.60 -2.93 -27.26
C ASN A 263 4.65 -4.36 -26.69
N GLY A 264 3.69 -4.67 -25.81
CA GLY A 264 3.54 -6.00 -25.21
C GLY A 264 4.25 -6.19 -23.86
N SER A 265 4.96 -5.19 -23.32
CA SER A 265 5.55 -5.25 -21.97
C SER A 265 4.52 -5.00 -20.84
N GLY A 266 3.33 -4.51 -21.18
CA GLY A 266 2.26 -4.23 -20.23
C GLY A 266 2.31 -2.79 -19.71
N TRP A 267 1.89 -2.60 -18.46
CA TRP A 267 1.87 -1.28 -17.82
C TRP A 267 3.14 -1.08 -16.99
N HIS A 268 3.77 0.07 -17.17
CA HIS A 268 4.99 0.43 -16.46
C HIS A 268 4.67 1.42 -15.34
N ARG A 269 5.35 1.29 -14.21
CA ARG A 269 5.28 2.22 -13.08
C ARG A 269 6.28 3.35 -13.28
N CYS A 270 5.76 4.54 -13.57
CA CYS A 270 6.56 5.77 -13.60
C CYS A 270 6.32 6.59 -12.34
N VAL A 271 7.39 7.10 -11.73
CA VAL A 271 7.33 7.76 -10.42
C VAL A 271 8.01 9.12 -10.49
N PHE A 272 7.32 10.13 -9.94
CA PHE A 272 7.91 11.43 -9.64
C PHE A 272 8.36 11.46 -8.18
N LEU A 273 9.64 11.74 -7.97
CA LEU A 273 10.27 11.89 -6.67
C LEU A 273 10.68 13.35 -6.48
N LEU A 274 10.23 13.94 -5.37
CA LEU A 274 10.62 15.27 -4.96
C LEU A 274 11.48 15.16 -3.69
N TYR A 275 12.74 15.54 -3.80
CA TYR A 275 13.67 15.66 -2.69
C TYR A 275 13.76 17.10 -2.23
N LYS A 276 13.81 17.30 -0.91
CA LYS A 276 14.10 18.60 -0.29
C LYS A 276 15.51 18.56 0.28
N HIS A 277 16.32 19.57 -0.04
CA HIS A 277 17.69 19.68 0.46
C HIS A 277 17.70 20.23 1.89
N GLN A 278 18.54 19.66 2.74
CA GLN A 278 18.71 20.16 4.12
C GLN A 278 19.81 21.22 4.22
N ASN A 279 20.90 21.06 3.46
CA ASN A 279 22.15 21.81 3.63
C ASN A 279 22.46 22.72 2.43
N GLY A 280 21.44 23.34 1.82
CA GLY A 280 21.61 24.20 0.65
C GLY A 280 21.83 23.42 -0.66
N PRO A 281 22.38 24.06 -1.70
CA PRO A 281 22.52 23.45 -3.03
C PRO A 281 23.55 22.32 -3.02
N ILE A 282 23.29 21.29 -3.82
CA ILE A 282 24.12 20.09 -3.94
C ILE A 282 24.92 20.17 -5.23
N ASN A 283 26.19 19.75 -5.19
CA ASN A 283 26.98 19.61 -6.40
C ASN A 283 26.74 18.24 -7.05
N PHE A 284 26.29 18.24 -8.30
CA PHE A 284 25.99 17.02 -9.05
C PHE A 284 27.11 16.58 -10.00
N SER A 285 28.31 17.18 -9.91
CA SER A 285 29.43 16.92 -10.83
C SER A 285 29.83 15.45 -10.97
N GLU A 286 29.63 14.65 -9.91
CA GLU A 286 29.96 13.21 -9.89
C GLU A 286 28.93 12.33 -10.62
N LEU A 287 27.71 12.84 -10.85
CA LEU A 287 26.66 12.11 -11.57
C LEU A 287 26.78 12.26 -13.09
N TYR A 288 27.59 13.21 -13.56
CA TYR A 288 27.95 13.29 -14.97
C TYR A 288 28.88 12.13 -15.29
N GLY A 289 28.33 11.03 -15.82
CA GLY A 289 29.13 10.15 -16.66
C GLY A 289 29.77 11.00 -17.78
N PRO A 290 30.96 10.64 -18.30
CA PRO A 290 31.55 11.37 -19.41
C PRO A 290 30.53 11.49 -20.54
N LEU A 291 30.19 12.73 -20.91
CA LEU A 291 29.38 12.98 -22.10
C LEU A 291 30.06 12.26 -23.27
N PRO A 292 29.31 11.54 -24.14
CA PRO A 292 29.89 11.05 -25.38
C PRO A 292 30.46 12.28 -26.12
N GLU A 293 31.79 12.30 -26.28
CA GLU A 293 32.46 13.30 -27.09
C GLU A 293 31.85 13.23 -28.50
N ASN A 294 31.24 14.33 -28.94
CA ASN A 294 30.85 14.52 -30.34
C ASN A 294 32.09 14.75 -31.21
#